data_AF-A0A6B3GA47-F1
#
_entry.id   AF-A0A6B3GA47-F1
#
_cell.length_a   1.000
_cell.length_b   1.000
_cell.length_c   1.000
_cell.angle_alpha   90.00
_cell.angle_beta   90.00
_cell.angle_gamma   90.00
#
_symmetry.space_group_name_H-M   'P 1'
#
loop_
_entity.id
_entity.type
_entity.pdbx_description
1 polymer ?
#
loop_
_entity_poly.entity_id
_entity_poly.type
_entity_poly.pdbx_seq_one_letter_code
_entity_poly.pdbx_strand_id
1 'polypeptide(L)' 'EKVTGGDEALAWTVTSESDGATMPLKLVALRKGSSVATFFAFNLAAAGGENVTFELPTAVVAAQDKKLA' A
#
# COMPACT_ATOMS: atom_id res chain seq x y z
N GLU A 1 -1.32 9.73 -0.16
CA GLU A 1 -0.09 9.97 0.64
C GLU A 1 1.11 9.99 -0.29
N LYS A 2 2.08 10.88 -0.06
CA LYS A 2 3.35 10.87 -0.81
C LYS A 2 4.27 9.82 -0.17
N VAL A 3 4.82 8.92 -0.98
CA VAL A 3 5.64 7.80 -0.50
C VAL A 3 7.08 8.04 -0.92
N THR A 4 8.03 7.73 -0.04
CA THR A 4 9.45 7.73 -0.39
C THR A 4 9.86 6.33 -0.88
N GLY A 5 10.15 6.19 -2.17
CA GLY A 5 10.64 4.97 -2.82
C GLY A 5 10.62 5.13 -4.36
N GLY A 6 11.61 4.56 -5.05
CA GLY A 6 11.77 4.73 -6.51
C GLY A 6 12.02 6.18 -6.92
N ASP A 7 11.91 6.46 -8.22
CA ASP A 7 11.92 7.84 -8.74
C ASP A 7 10.62 8.55 -8.36
N GLU A 8 9.50 7.82 -8.43
CA GLU A 8 8.16 8.32 -8.11
C GLU A 8 7.33 7.22 -7.45
N ALA A 9 6.66 7.55 -6.35
CA ALA A 9 5.73 6.64 -5.69
C ALA A 9 4.48 7.36 -5.19
N LEU A 10 3.33 6.78 -5.50
CA LEU A 10 2.01 7.25 -5.11
C LEU A 10 1.30 6.15 -4.35
N ALA A 11 0.61 6.53 -3.28
CA ALA A 11 -0.25 5.60 -2.58
C ALA A 11 -1.56 6.25 -2.14
N TRP A 12 -2.62 5.45 -2.19
CA TRP A 12 -3.96 5.83 -1.78
C TRP A 12 -4.66 4.69 -1.06
N THR A 13 -5.59 5.06 -0.19
CA THR A 13 -6.41 4.11 0.55
C THR A 13 -7.66 3.82 -0.30
N VAL A 14 -7.96 2.54 -0.49
CA VAL A 14 -9.22 2.07 -1.07
C VAL A 14 -9.96 1.33 0.01
N THR A 15 -11.18 1.77 0.27
CA THR A 15 -12.08 1.10 1.19
C THR A 15 -12.86 0.06 0.41
N SER A 16 -12.60 -1.22 0.65
CA SER A 16 -13.36 -2.32 0.05
C SER A 16 -14.52 -2.69 0.96
N GLU A 17 -15.73 -2.74 0.41
CA GLU A 17 -16.92 -3.24 1.10
C GLU A 17 -17.28 -4.62 0.56
N SER A 18 -17.41 -5.62 1.43
CA SER A 18 -17.88 -6.97 1.10
C SER A 18 -18.70 -7.50 2.27
N ASP A 19 -19.93 -7.98 2.01
CA ASP A 19 -20.80 -8.59 3.02
C ASP A 19 -21.00 -7.75 4.30
N GLY A 20 -21.09 -6.43 4.16
CA GLY A 20 -21.24 -5.49 5.28
C GLY A 20 -19.98 -5.24 6.10
N ALA A 21 -18.85 -5.87 5.75
CA ALA A 21 -17.55 -5.61 6.32
C ALA A 21 -16.75 -4.62 5.45
N THR A 22 -16.12 -3.65 6.11
CA THR A 22 -15.30 -2.64 5.47
C THR A 22 -13.81 -2.96 5.71
N MET A 23 -13.05 -3.21 4.64
CA MET A 23 -11.61 -3.48 4.74
C MET A 23 -10.80 -2.39 4.03
N PRO A 24 -9.98 -1.61 4.76
CA PRO A 24 -9.08 -0.64 4.14
C PRO A 24 -7.89 -1.35 3.47
N LEU A 25 -7.71 -1.06 2.18
CA LEU A 25 -6.58 -1.48 1.35
C LEU A 25 -5.69 -0.26 1.07
N LYS A 26 -4.37 -0.45 1.05
CA LYS A 26 -3.41 0.54 0.57
C LYS A 26 -2.90 0.11 -0.78
N LEU A 27 -3.21 0.86 -1.83
CA LEU A 27 -2.65 0.64 -3.15
C LEU A 27 -1.43 1.54 -3.33
N VAL A 28 -0.36 0.96 -3.88
CA VAL A 28 0.89 1.66 -4.14
C VAL A 28 1.26 1.46 -5.60
N ALA A 29 1.55 2.57 -6.29
CA ALA A 29 2.19 2.59 -7.58
C ALA A 29 3.60 3.16 -7.41
N LEU A 30 4.58 2.43 -7.92
CA LEU A 30 6.01 2.73 -7.78
C LEU A 30 6.66 2.69 -9.17
N ARG A 31 7.38 3.77 -9.54
CA ARG A 31 8.18 3.84 -10.75
C ARG A 31 9.66 3.93 -10.40
N LYS A 32 10.48 3.14 -11.10
CA LYS A 32 11.94 3.19 -11.02
C LYS A 32 12.50 3.01 -12.43
N GLY A 33 13.14 4.03 -12.98
CA GLY A 33 13.57 4.03 -14.38
C GLY A 33 12.41 3.76 -15.34
N SER A 34 12.54 2.72 -16.16
CA SER A 34 11.51 2.24 -17.11
C SER A 34 10.56 1.19 -16.52
N SER A 35 10.70 0.83 -15.25
CA SER A 35 9.87 -0.16 -14.58
C SER A 35 8.77 0.50 -13.74
N VAL A 36 7.55 -0.02 -13.87
CA VAL A 36 6.39 0.35 -13.05
C VAL A 36 5.92 -0.89 -12.32
N ALA A 37 5.75 -0.77 -11.00
CA ALA A 37 5.16 -1.80 -10.16
C ALA A 37 3.91 -1.27 -9.47
N THR A 38 2.90 -2.13 -9.38
CA THR A 38 1.71 -1.88 -8.58
C THR A 38 1.56 -3.01 -7.57
N PHE A 39 1.24 -2.66 -6.33
CA PHE A 39 0.95 -3.64 -5.31
C PHE A 39 -0.06 -3.06 -4.32
N PHE A 40 -0.74 -3.95 -3.62
CA PHE A 40 -1.64 -3.57 -2.53
C PHE A 40 -1.13 -4.17 -1.22
N ALA A 41 -1.47 -3.51 -0.13
CA ALA A 41 -1.26 -3.99 1.23
C ALA A 41 -2.59 -3.91 1.99
N PHE A 42 -2.79 -4.86 2.89
CA PHE A 42 -3.93 -4.90 3.80
C PHE A 42 -3.42 -5.21 5.20
N ASN A 43 -4.14 -4.74 6.21
CA ASN A 43 -3.81 -4.98 7.60
C ASN A 43 -4.82 -5.98 8.18
N LEU A 44 -4.31 -7.13 8.66
CA LEU A 44 -5.13 -8.19 9.24
C LEU A 44 -5.80 -7.78 10.55
N ALA A 45 -5.17 -6.95 11.37
CA ALA A 45 -5.76 -6.42 12.59
C ALA A 45 -6.91 -5.44 12.28
N ALA A 46 -6.71 -4.55 11.30
CA ALA A 46 -7.77 -3.67 10.81
C ALA A 46 -8.93 -4.46 10.16
N ALA A 47 -8.63 -5.55 9.45
CA ALA A 47 -9.64 -6.46 8.91
C ALA A 47 -10.39 -7.25 10.01
N GLY A 48 -9.75 -7.50 11.14
CA GLY A 48 -10.34 -8.15 12.32
C GLY A 48 -11.21 -7.25 13.19
N GLY A 49 -11.42 -5.98 12.80
CA GLY A 49 -12.25 -5.03 13.55
C GLY A 49 -11.51 -4.33 14.71
N GLU A 50 -10.20 -4.53 14.84
CA GLU A 50 -9.40 -3.71 15.74
C GLU A 50 -9.28 -2.29 15.17
N ASN A 51 -9.41 -1.28 16.02
CA ASN A 51 -9.38 0.12 15.61
C ASN A 51 -7.93 0.60 15.38
N VAL A 52 -7.24 -0.05 14.45
CA VAL A 52 -5.84 0.20 14.11
C VAL A 52 -5.77 1.20 12.97
N THR A 53 -5.03 2.28 13.17
CA THR A 53 -4.72 3.21 12.08
C THR A 53 -3.83 2.51 11.06
N PHE A 54 -4.40 2.15 9.91
CA PHE A 54 -3.63 1.57 8.82
C PHE A 54 -2.87 2.66 8.07
N GLU A 55 -1.69 3.01 8.58
CA GLU A 55 -0.77 3.91 7.91
C GLU A 55 -0.13 3.24 6.69
N LEU A 56 0.43 4.08 5.81
CA LEU A 56 1.15 3.60 4.65
C LEU A 56 2.35 2.72 5.06
N PRO A 57 2.47 1.48 4.54
CA PRO A 57 3.56 0.57 4.92
C PRO A 57 4.86 0.91 4.18
N THR A 58 5.52 2.00 4.56
CA THR A 58 6.77 2.50 3.94
C THR A 58 7.88 1.45 3.86
N ALA A 59 8.01 0.61 4.89
CA ALA A 59 8.97 -0.51 4.90
C ALA A 59 8.68 -1.54 3.79
N VAL A 60 7.41 -1.83 3.50
CA VAL A 60 7.01 -2.73 2.41
C VAL A 60 7.33 -2.08 1.06
N VAL A 61 7.07 -0.77 0.92
CA VAL A 61 7.39 -0.03 -0.31
C VAL A 61 8.90 -0.02 -0.57
N ALA A 62 9.71 0.26 0.45
CA ALA A 62 11.17 0.21 0.34
C ALA A 62 11.68 -1.20 -0.01
N ALA A 63 11.03 -2.26 0.48
CA ALA A 63 11.37 -3.63 0.12
C ALA A 63 11.03 -3.94 -1.34
N GLN A 64 9.91 -3.45 -1.89
CA GLN A 64 9.58 -3.65 -3.31
C GLN A 64 10.47 -2.80 -4.23
N ASP A 65 10.85 -1.59 -3.81
CA ASP A 65 11.78 -0.74 -4.57
C ASP A 65 13.14 -1.41 -4.79
N LYS A 66 13.65 -2.15 -3.79
CA LYS A 66 14.89 -2.93 -3.93
C LYS A 66 14.80 -4.07 -4.94
N LYS A 67 13.59 -4.56 -5.25
CA LYS A 67 13.38 -5.64 -6.24
C LYS A 67 13.26 -5.14 -7.67
N LEU A 68 13.03 -3.85 -7.87
CA LEU A 68 12.91 -3.22 -9.19
C LEU A 68 14.24 -2.69 -9.73
N ALA A 69 15.33 -2.86 -8.96
CA ALA A 69 16.70 -2.50 -9.34
C ALA A 69 17.41 -3.66 -10.02
#